data_AF-A0AAP2UYA0-F1
#
_entry.id   AF-A0AAP2UYA0-F1
#
_cell.length_a   1.000
_cell.length_b   1.000
_cell.length_c   1.000
_cell.angle_alpha   90.00
_cell.angle_beta   90.00
_cell.angle_gamma   90.00
#
_symmetry.space_group_name_H-M   'P 1'
#
loop_
_entity.id
_entity.type
_entity.pdbx_description
1 polymer ?
#
loop_
_entity_poly.entity_id
_entity_poly.type
_entity_poly.pdbx_seq_one_letter_code
_entity_poly.pdbx_strand_id
1 'polypeptide(L)'
;MSRLGEVLPDLIGVREQVARLQAREARLLAQADGIVEDWVADAGLQRRSEADMPHRIAATEIAAAWRVSDRTVQRQISEAATLVNDYPATLASLEAGRISLAHARVIVGNGAIITQRVLRAEYEDAVLPYAESEAATRLAPICRRRAEWYADVTHRRAAPAVQHPAVATTRAAATACSAPTRAGPLRAQRHTPARTRCAPPGGRA
;
A
#
# COMPACT_ATOMS: atom_id res chain seq x y z
N MET A 1 -49.81 6.17 -5.48
CA MET A 1 -48.42 6.38 -5.00
C MET A 1 -48.46 6.49 -3.49
N SER A 2 -47.58 5.80 -2.76
CA SER A 2 -47.52 5.90 -1.29
C SER A 2 -46.80 7.20 -0.90
N ARG A 3 -47.20 7.83 0.22
CA ARG A 3 -46.54 9.05 0.75
C ARG A 3 -45.04 8.86 0.99
N LEU A 4 -44.60 7.63 1.24
CA LEU A 4 -43.18 7.29 1.37
C LEU A 4 -42.41 7.46 0.05
N GLY A 5 -43.05 7.18 -1.09
CA GLY A 5 -42.41 7.29 -2.41
C GLY A 5 -42.06 8.72 -2.80
N GLU A 6 -42.66 9.73 -2.16
CA GLU A 6 -42.34 11.14 -2.38
C GLU A 6 -41.03 11.55 -1.68
N VAL A 7 -40.77 11.01 -0.49
CA VAL A 7 -39.58 11.36 0.33
C VAL A 7 -38.38 10.47 0.02
N LEU A 8 -38.62 9.27 -0.53
CA LEU A 8 -37.57 8.28 -0.77
C LEU A 8 -36.44 8.77 -1.70
N PRO A 9 -36.70 9.44 -2.84
CA PRO A 9 -35.64 9.95 -3.71
C PRO A 9 -34.71 10.94 -3.00
N ASP A 10 -35.27 11.84 -2.19
CA ASP A 10 -34.50 12.82 -1.43
C ASP A 10 -33.63 12.15 -0.36
N LEU A 11 -34.17 11.17 0.37
CA LEU A 11 -33.40 10.39 1.34
C LEU A 11 -32.23 9.64 0.68
N ILE A 12 -32.44 9.06 -0.50
CA ILE A 12 -31.38 8.41 -1.28
C ILE A 12 -30.31 9.45 -1.66
N GLY A 13 -30.73 10.59 -2.23
CA GLY A 13 -29.82 11.67 -2.63
C GLY A 13 -28.98 12.22 -1.46
N VAL A 14 -29.56 12.36 -0.27
CA VAL A 14 -28.82 12.76 0.94
C VAL A 14 -27.78 11.70 1.32
N ARG A 15 -28.12 10.41 1.25
CA ARG A 15 -27.19 9.33 1.58
C ARG A 15 -26.04 9.23 0.59
N GLU A 16 -26.30 9.45 -0.70
CA GLU A 16 -25.26 9.57 -1.72
C GLU A 16 -24.31 10.73 -1.41
N GLN A 17 -24.85 11.92 -1.11
CA GLN A 17 -24.04 13.09 -0.75
C GLN A 17 -23.17 12.85 0.50
N VAL A 18 -23.73 12.21 1.52
CA VAL A 18 -22.98 11.80 2.73
C VAL A 18 -21.82 10.87 2.35
N ALA A 19 -22.05 9.89 1.47
CA ALA A 19 -20.98 9.02 0.99
C ALA A 19 -19.88 9.79 0.24
N ARG A 20 -20.24 10.73 -0.64
CA ARG A 20 -19.26 11.58 -1.35
C ARG A 20 -18.42 12.42 -0.39
N LEU A 21 -19.06 13.01 0.63
CA LEU A 21 -18.36 13.80 1.65
C LEU A 21 -17.45 12.92 2.52
N GLN A 22 -17.87 11.71 2.87
CA GLN A 22 -17.03 10.76 3.60
C GLN A 22 -15.81 10.31 2.78
N ALA A 23 -15.94 10.14 1.47
CA ALA A 23 -14.78 9.87 0.62
C ALA A 23 -13.82 11.07 0.55
N ARG A 24 -14.35 12.30 0.46
CA ARG A 24 -13.54 13.51 0.51
C ARG A 24 -12.81 13.65 1.84
N GLU A 25 -13.48 13.38 2.96
CA GLU A 25 -12.87 13.34 4.29
C GLU A 25 -11.75 12.31 4.36
N ALA A 26 -11.96 11.10 3.83
CA ALA A 26 -10.91 10.08 3.74
C ALA A 26 -9.70 10.55 2.94
N ARG A 27 -9.89 11.23 1.79
CA ARG A 27 -8.77 11.81 1.03
C ARG A 27 -7.99 12.85 1.83
N LEU A 28 -8.66 13.73 2.56
CA LEU A 28 -8.00 14.75 3.38
C LEU A 28 -7.23 14.13 4.55
N LEU A 29 -7.78 13.09 5.18
CA LEU A 29 -7.08 12.33 6.23
C LEU A 29 -5.87 11.58 5.68
N ALA A 30 -5.97 10.97 4.50
CA ALA A 30 -4.83 10.34 3.83
C ALA A 30 -3.76 11.36 3.41
N GLN A 31 -4.18 12.56 2.99
CA GLN A 31 -3.25 13.66 2.72
C GLN A 31 -2.51 14.10 4.00
N ALA A 32 -3.21 14.17 5.13
CA ALA A 32 -2.57 14.46 6.42
C ALA A 32 -1.55 13.38 6.80
N ASP A 33 -1.83 12.10 6.51
CA ASP A 33 -0.87 11.01 6.69
C ASP A 33 0.39 11.21 5.83
N GLY A 34 0.23 11.54 4.55
CA GLY A 34 1.35 11.82 3.65
C GLY A 34 2.21 13.01 4.09
N ILE A 35 1.61 14.06 4.64
CA ILE A 35 2.36 15.19 5.22
C ILE A 35 3.21 14.72 6.41
N VAL A 36 2.68 13.82 7.24
CA VAL A 36 3.43 13.25 8.36
C VAL A 36 4.57 12.36 7.87
N GLU A 37 4.34 11.54 6.83
CA GLU A 37 5.39 10.73 6.20
C GLU A 37 6.54 11.60 5.67
N ASP A 38 6.22 12.73 5.02
CA ASP A 38 7.20 13.71 4.56
C ASP A 38 8.02 14.28 5.72
N TRP A 39 7.38 14.65 6.84
CA TRP A 39 8.09 15.13 8.03
C TRP A 39 9.06 14.09 8.62
N VAL A 40 8.63 12.83 8.67
CA VAL A 40 9.45 11.71 9.15
C VAL A 40 10.67 11.52 8.25
N ALA A 41 10.47 11.59 6.93
CA ALA A 41 11.54 11.48 5.94
C ALA A 41 12.55 12.64 6.04
N ASP A 42 12.06 13.89 6.10
CA ASP A 42 12.89 15.09 6.18
C ASP A 42 13.74 15.15 7.45
N ALA A 43 13.18 14.70 8.57
CA ALA A 43 13.89 14.63 9.85
C ALA A 43 14.85 13.42 9.95
N GLY A 44 14.87 12.55 8.94
CA GLY A 44 15.72 11.36 8.91
C GLY A 44 15.38 10.35 10.02
N LEU A 45 14.13 10.33 10.49
CA LEU A 45 13.70 9.47 11.60
C LEU A 45 13.54 8.04 11.08
N GLN A 46 14.46 7.16 11.47
CA GLN A 46 14.49 5.77 10.98
C GLN A 46 13.87 4.79 11.98
N ARG A 47 13.82 5.14 13.27
CA ARG A 47 13.22 4.26 14.28
C ARG A 47 11.73 4.52 14.39
N ARG A 48 10.94 3.44 14.47
CA ARG A 48 9.49 3.49 14.68
C ARG A 48 9.09 4.40 15.86
N SER A 49 9.81 4.30 16.97
CA SER A 49 9.58 5.14 18.16
C SER A 49 9.79 6.64 17.92
N GLU A 50 10.61 7.01 16.94
CA GLU A 50 10.86 8.41 16.56
C GLU A 50 9.75 8.91 15.61
N ALA A 51 9.30 8.06 14.68
CA ALA A 51 8.18 8.34 13.77
C ALA A 51 6.83 8.44 14.49
N ASP A 52 6.66 7.79 15.65
CA ASP A 52 5.43 7.85 16.45
C ASP A 52 5.06 9.29 16.86
N MET A 53 6.06 10.17 17.08
CA MET A 53 5.78 11.53 17.57
C MET A 53 5.09 12.41 16.49
N PRO A 54 5.60 12.53 15.25
CA PRO A 54 4.88 13.22 14.17
C PRO A 54 3.42 12.78 13.98
N HIS A 55 3.15 11.47 13.97
CA HIS A 55 1.77 10.96 13.84
C HIS A 55 0.88 11.38 15.01
N ARG A 56 1.42 11.42 16.24
CA ARG A 56 0.67 11.89 17.41
C ARG A 56 0.35 13.38 17.33
N ILE A 57 1.29 14.21 16.86
CA ILE A 57 1.07 15.66 16.71
C ILE A 57 -0.10 15.91 15.76
N ALA A 58 -0.06 15.32 14.57
CA ALA A 58 -1.13 15.47 13.58
C ALA A 58 -2.48 14.98 14.12
N ALA A 59 -2.48 13.82 14.80
CA ALA A 59 -3.70 13.28 15.41
C ALA A 59 -4.26 14.21 16.50
N THR A 60 -3.43 14.77 17.37
CA THR A 60 -3.85 15.70 18.43
C THR A 60 -4.41 17.00 17.87
N GLU A 61 -3.80 17.56 16.81
CA GLU A 61 -4.28 18.79 16.17
C GLU A 61 -5.70 18.60 15.59
N ILE A 62 -5.89 17.52 14.83
CA ILE A 62 -7.19 17.19 14.25
C ILE A 62 -8.20 16.83 15.34
N ALA A 63 -7.78 16.07 16.37
CA ALA A 63 -8.64 15.66 17.48
C ALA A 63 -9.16 16.86 18.27
N ALA A 64 -8.30 17.85 18.53
CA ALA A 64 -8.69 19.09 19.18
C ALA A 64 -9.71 19.88 18.34
N ALA A 65 -9.51 19.98 17.02
CA ALA A 65 -10.46 20.65 16.12
C ALA A 65 -11.82 19.94 16.07
N TRP A 66 -11.81 18.60 16.06
CA TRP A 66 -13.02 17.76 15.94
C TRP A 66 -13.70 17.47 17.27
N ARG A 67 -13.05 17.76 18.41
CA ARG A 67 -13.51 17.42 19.78
C ARG A 67 -13.72 15.92 19.98
N VAL A 68 -12.80 15.11 19.46
CA VAL A 68 -12.77 13.64 19.64
C VAL A 68 -11.44 13.20 20.24
N SER A 69 -11.27 11.92 20.56
CA SER A 69 -10.00 11.43 21.11
C SER A 69 -8.92 11.29 20.04
N ASP A 70 -7.65 11.53 20.41
CA ASP A 70 -6.48 11.30 19.56
C ASP A 70 -6.48 9.89 18.96
N ARG A 71 -6.83 8.88 19.76
CA ARG A 71 -6.90 7.48 19.31
C ARG A 71 -7.97 7.27 18.23
N THR A 72 -9.07 8.01 18.29
CA THR A 72 -10.12 7.99 17.27
C THR A 72 -9.61 8.58 15.97
N VAL A 73 -8.89 9.71 16.02
CA VAL A 73 -8.32 10.35 14.83
C VAL A 73 -7.21 9.52 14.22
N GLN A 74 -6.27 9.01 15.02
CA GLN A 74 -5.18 8.17 14.54
C GLN A 74 -5.71 6.95 13.79
N ARG A 75 -6.74 6.28 14.32
CA ARG A 75 -7.42 5.19 13.63
C ARG A 75 -8.04 5.64 12.29
N GLN A 76 -8.70 6.80 12.27
CA GLN A 76 -9.33 7.33 11.05
C GLN A 76 -8.30 7.71 9.98
N ILE A 77 -7.17 8.30 10.37
CA ILE A 77 -6.04 8.57 9.46
C ILE A 77 -5.56 7.28 8.82
N SER A 78 -5.23 6.26 9.63
CA SER A 78 -4.73 4.98 9.11
C SER A 78 -5.75 4.25 8.22
N GLU A 79 -7.04 4.24 8.61
CA GLU A 79 -8.12 3.67 7.79
C GLU A 79 -8.28 4.41 6.46
N ALA A 80 -8.21 5.74 6.49
CA ALA A 80 -8.33 6.58 5.31
C ALA A 80 -7.13 6.40 4.36
N ALA A 81 -5.91 6.39 4.88
CA ALA A 81 -4.70 6.13 4.11
C ALA A 81 -4.77 4.76 3.40
N THR A 82 -5.22 3.72 4.12
CA THR A 82 -5.41 2.39 3.53
C THR A 82 -6.48 2.42 2.43
N LEU A 83 -7.65 3.01 2.69
CA LEU A 83 -8.71 3.12 1.67
C LEU A 83 -8.23 3.85 0.41
N VAL A 84 -7.53 4.97 0.57
CA VAL A 84 -7.10 5.81 -0.54
C VAL A 84 -5.96 5.19 -1.35
N ASN A 85 -4.98 4.58 -0.66
CA ASN A 85 -3.75 4.11 -1.31
C ASN A 85 -3.85 2.65 -1.80
N ASP A 86 -4.67 1.82 -1.14
CA ASP A 86 -4.73 0.38 -1.40
C ASP A 86 -6.04 -0.10 -2.01
N TYR A 87 -7.13 0.68 -1.92
CA TYR A 87 -8.47 0.30 -2.40
C TYR A 87 -9.12 1.38 -3.30
N PRO A 88 -8.48 1.75 -4.43
CA PRO A 88 -8.93 2.86 -5.26
C PRO A 88 -10.30 2.63 -5.92
N ALA A 89 -10.66 1.39 -6.26
CA ALA A 89 -11.96 1.09 -6.86
C ALA A 89 -13.09 1.25 -5.82
N THR A 90 -12.83 0.82 -4.59
CA THR A 90 -13.73 1.02 -3.45
C THR A 90 -13.93 2.50 -3.13
N LEU A 91 -12.84 3.28 -3.11
CA LEU A 91 -12.91 4.73 -2.94
C LEU A 91 -13.76 5.38 -4.05
N ALA A 92 -13.56 4.97 -5.31
CA ALA A 92 -14.31 5.51 -6.45
C ALA A 92 -15.83 5.23 -6.35
N SER A 93 -16.23 4.03 -5.89
CA SER A 93 -17.66 3.73 -5.64
C SER A 93 -18.23 4.54 -4.47
N LEU A 94 -17.44 4.80 -3.42
CA LEU A 94 -17.86 5.67 -2.31
C LEU A 94 -18.04 7.12 -2.79
N GLU A 95 -17.13 7.62 -3.61
CA GLU A 95 -17.18 8.95 -4.24
C GLU A 95 -18.36 9.17 -5.16
N ALA A 96 -18.75 8.13 -5.89
CA ALA A 96 -19.93 8.19 -6.73
C ALA A 96 -21.23 8.21 -5.88
N GLY A 97 -21.15 7.84 -4.60
CA GLY A 97 -22.31 7.64 -3.73
C GLY A 97 -23.00 6.29 -3.93
N ARG A 98 -22.39 5.37 -4.70
CA ARG A 98 -22.97 4.04 -4.99
C ARG A 98 -22.90 3.10 -3.79
N ILE A 99 -21.91 3.30 -2.92
CA ILE A 99 -21.79 2.58 -1.65
C ILE A 99 -21.65 3.57 -0.50
N SER A 100 -22.02 3.14 0.71
CA SER A 100 -21.74 3.90 1.94
C SER A 100 -20.38 3.55 2.56
N LEU A 101 -19.87 4.40 3.45
CA LEU A 101 -18.61 4.15 4.18
C LEU A 101 -18.62 2.81 4.95
N ALA A 102 -19.79 2.34 5.38
CA ALA A 102 -19.91 1.03 6.02
C ALA A 102 -19.52 -0.12 5.07
N HIS A 103 -19.90 -0.04 3.79
CA HIS A 103 -19.49 -1.04 2.79
C HIS A 103 -17.99 -0.96 2.55
N ALA A 104 -17.44 0.25 2.39
CA ALA A 104 -16.00 0.45 2.20
C ALA A 104 -15.18 -0.17 3.36
N ARG A 105 -15.59 0.05 4.61
CA ARG A 105 -14.96 -0.57 5.79
C ARG A 105 -15.02 -2.10 5.77
N VAL A 106 -16.13 -2.69 5.32
CA VAL A 106 -16.26 -4.14 5.20
C VAL A 106 -15.31 -4.70 4.13
N ILE A 107 -15.21 -4.05 2.98
CA ILE A 107 -14.31 -4.45 1.89
C ILE A 107 -12.86 -4.36 2.35
N VAL A 108 -12.44 -3.19 2.85
CA VAL A 108 -11.06 -2.94 3.31
C VAL A 108 -10.69 -3.89 4.46
N GLY A 109 -11.58 -4.04 5.46
CA GLY A 109 -11.32 -4.87 6.63
C GLY A 109 -11.14 -6.35 6.31
N ASN A 110 -11.89 -6.89 5.34
CA ASN A 110 -11.72 -8.29 4.91
C ASN A 110 -10.57 -8.46 3.94
N GLY A 111 -10.31 -7.49 3.06
CA GLY A 111 -9.22 -7.54 2.08
C GLY A 111 -7.82 -7.43 2.69
N ALA A 112 -7.69 -7.00 3.96
CA ALA A 112 -6.41 -6.76 4.63
C ALA A 112 -5.46 -7.98 4.64
N ILE A 113 -6.00 -9.20 4.53
CA ILE A 113 -5.21 -10.45 4.46
C ILE A 113 -4.52 -10.65 3.09
N ILE A 114 -4.93 -9.91 2.05
CA ILE A 114 -4.37 -10.00 0.70
C ILE A 114 -3.15 -9.08 0.62
N THR A 115 -1.97 -9.66 0.47
CA THR A 115 -0.71 -8.89 0.48
C THR A 115 -0.31 -8.36 -0.90
N GLN A 116 -0.64 -9.07 -1.97
CA GLN A 116 -0.32 -8.63 -3.34
C GLN A 116 -1.32 -7.59 -3.84
N ARG A 117 -0.82 -6.41 -4.25
CA ARG A 117 -1.64 -5.31 -4.80
C ARG A 117 -2.54 -5.74 -5.96
N VAL A 118 -2.02 -6.56 -6.88
CA VAL A 118 -2.79 -7.05 -8.04
C VAL A 118 -3.99 -7.90 -7.59
N LEU A 119 -3.77 -8.83 -6.66
CA LEU A 119 -4.86 -9.68 -6.15
C LEU A 119 -5.86 -8.91 -5.29
N ARG A 120 -5.42 -7.84 -4.62
CA ARG A 120 -6.31 -6.94 -3.89
C ARG A 120 -7.22 -6.17 -4.84
N ALA A 121 -6.69 -5.67 -5.97
CA ALA A 121 -7.50 -5.03 -7.00
C ALA A 121 -8.54 -6.01 -7.60
N GLU A 122 -8.13 -7.24 -7.92
CA GLU A 122 -9.07 -8.29 -8.39
C GLU A 122 -10.15 -8.61 -7.34
N TYR A 123 -9.78 -8.59 -6.05
CA TYR A 123 -10.73 -8.73 -4.96
C TYR A 123 -11.75 -7.60 -4.92
N GLU A 124 -11.32 -6.34 -5.08
CA GLU A 124 -12.22 -5.18 -5.13
C GLU A 124 -13.25 -5.35 -6.24
N ASP A 125 -12.78 -5.60 -7.46
CA ASP A 125 -13.64 -5.79 -8.64
C ASP A 125 -14.65 -6.92 -8.44
N ALA A 126 -14.25 -7.99 -7.73
CA ALA A 126 -15.11 -9.13 -7.47
C ALA A 126 -16.20 -8.87 -6.41
N VAL A 127 -15.99 -7.93 -5.47
CA VAL A 127 -16.95 -7.66 -4.37
C VAL A 127 -17.82 -6.43 -4.61
N LEU A 128 -17.34 -5.45 -5.40
CA LEU A 128 -18.05 -4.20 -5.65
C LEU A 128 -19.47 -4.36 -6.23
N PRO A 129 -19.72 -5.27 -7.21
CA PRO A 129 -21.08 -5.47 -7.72
C PRO A 129 -22.09 -5.87 -6.64
N TYR A 130 -21.65 -6.64 -5.63
CA TYR A 130 -22.50 -7.01 -4.49
C TYR A 130 -22.67 -5.84 -3.51
N ALA A 131 -21.63 -5.04 -3.32
CA ALA A 131 -21.67 -3.89 -2.41
C ALA A 131 -22.63 -2.80 -2.88
N GLU A 132 -22.86 -2.68 -4.19
CA GLU A 132 -23.78 -1.71 -4.79
C GLU A 132 -25.26 -2.16 -4.73
N SER A 133 -25.53 -3.43 -4.45
CA SER A 133 -26.90 -3.98 -4.40
C SER A 133 -27.35 -4.48 -3.03
N GLU A 134 -26.41 -4.79 -2.13
CA GLU A 134 -26.70 -5.40 -0.82
C GLU A 134 -26.36 -4.48 0.35
N ALA A 135 -26.96 -4.73 1.51
CA ALA A 135 -26.55 -4.06 2.75
C ALA A 135 -25.16 -4.54 3.21
N ALA A 136 -24.38 -3.65 3.83
CA ALA A 136 -23.02 -3.93 4.33
C ALA A 136 -22.93 -5.18 5.23
N THR A 137 -23.97 -5.47 6.01
CA THR A 137 -24.03 -6.68 6.87
C THR A 137 -24.11 -7.97 6.05
N ARG A 138 -24.80 -7.95 4.90
CA ARG A 138 -24.89 -9.09 3.97
C ARG A 138 -23.65 -9.22 3.10
N LEU A 139 -22.96 -8.11 2.85
CA LEU A 139 -21.70 -8.06 2.12
C LEU A 139 -20.56 -8.77 2.89
N ALA A 140 -20.52 -8.63 4.22
CA ALA A 140 -19.42 -9.14 5.05
C ALA A 140 -19.04 -10.62 4.80
N PRO A 141 -19.97 -11.61 4.81
CA PRO A 141 -19.62 -13.00 4.54
C PRO A 141 -19.12 -13.23 3.09
N ILE A 142 -19.59 -12.43 2.12
CA ILE A 142 -19.14 -12.50 0.72
C ILE A 142 -17.68 -12.01 0.63
N CYS A 143 -17.42 -10.83 1.20
CA CYS A 143 -16.10 -10.24 1.30
C CYS A 143 -15.10 -11.17 2.00
N ARG A 144 -15.49 -11.80 3.12
CA ARG A 144 -14.62 -12.74 3.84
C ARG A 144 -14.21 -13.92 2.96
N ARG A 145 -15.19 -14.61 2.36
CA ARG A 145 -14.93 -15.78 1.51
C ARG A 145 -14.07 -15.44 0.30
N ARG A 146 -14.35 -14.31 -0.35
CA ARG A 146 -13.56 -13.84 -1.50
C ARG A 146 -12.13 -13.51 -1.07
N ALA A 147 -11.95 -12.81 0.03
CA ALA A 147 -10.63 -12.45 0.53
C ALA A 147 -9.79 -13.67 0.88
N GLU A 148 -10.39 -14.68 1.55
CA GLU A 148 -9.74 -15.96 1.85
C GLU A 148 -9.24 -16.64 0.56
N TRP A 149 -10.07 -16.67 -0.49
CA TRP A 149 -9.68 -17.25 -1.78
C TRP A 149 -8.50 -16.51 -2.44
N TYR A 150 -8.52 -15.17 -2.47
CA TYR A 150 -7.42 -14.37 -3.02
C TYR A 150 -6.14 -14.46 -2.18
N ALA A 151 -6.27 -14.60 -0.85
CA ALA A 151 -5.14 -14.84 0.04
C ALA A 151 -4.50 -16.22 -0.20
N ASP A 152 -5.30 -17.27 -0.43
CA ASP A 152 -4.78 -18.60 -0.78
C ASP A 152 -4.06 -18.61 -2.12
N VAL A 153 -4.59 -17.88 -3.12
CA VAL A 153 -3.94 -17.68 -4.42
C VAL A 153 -2.60 -16.95 -4.24
N THR A 154 -2.57 -15.95 -3.35
CA THR A 154 -1.34 -15.24 -2.96
C THR A 154 -0.30 -16.22 -2.42
N HIS A 155 -0.70 -17.08 -1.48
CA HIS A 155 0.21 -18.05 -0.87
C HIS A 155 0.73 -19.09 -1.87
N ARG A 156 -0.12 -19.57 -2.78
CA ARG A 156 0.26 -20.51 -3.84
C ARG A 156 1.21 -19.91 -4.88
N ARG A 157 0.99 -18.65 -5.26
CA ARG A 157 1.88 -17.93 -6.20
C ARG A 157 3.18 -17.46 -5.55
N ALA A 158 3.16 -17.22 -4.24
CA ALA A 158 4.34 -16.85 -3.46
C ALA A 158 5.17 -18.05 -2.98
N ALA A 159 4.76 -19.29 -3.28
CA ALA A 159 5.59 -20.46 -3.06
C ALA A 159 6.94 -20.21 -3.74
N PRO A 160 8.07 -20.24 -2.99
CA PRO A 160 9.36 -20.01 -3.59
C PRO A 160 9.59 -21.09 -4.65
N ALA A 161 10.25 -20.73 -5.76
CA ALA A 161 10.92 -21.72 -6.60
C ALA A 161 11.86 -22.50 -5.68
N VAL A 162 11.43 -23.69 -5.25
CA VAL A 162 12.27 -24.60 -4.48
C VAL A 162 13.43 -24.94 -5.39
N GLN A 163 14.58 -24.32 -5.15
CA GLN A 163 15.84 -24.82 -5.67
C GLN A 163 16.08 -26.13 -4.95
N HIS A 164 15.72 -27.24 -5.60
CA HIS A 164 16.24 -28.54 -5.21
C HIS A 164 17.76 -28.43 -5.24
N PRO A 165 18.48 -28.72 -4.13
CA PRO A 165 19.93 -28.79 -4.19
C PRO A 165 20.29 -29.89 -5.19
N ALA A 166 20.96 -29.51 -6.27
CA ALA A 166 21.53 -30.46 -7.20
C ALA A 166 22.48 -31.36 -6.42
N VAL A 167 22.13 -32.65 -6.30
CA VAL A 167 23.04 -33.67 -5.80
C VAL A 167 24.21 -33.71 -6.78
N ALA A 168 25.34 -33.13 -6.38
CA ALA A 168 26.58 -33.24 -7.12
C ALA A 168 27.05 -34.70 -7.05
N THR A 169 26.82 -35.47 -8.12
CA THR A 169 27.55 -36.72 -8.32
C THR A 169 28.98 -36.38 -8.68
N THR A 170 29.88 -36.45 -7.70
CA THR A 170 31.32 -36.41 -7.93
C THR A 170 31.72 -37.67 -8.70
N ARG A 171 32.01 -37.52 -10.00
CA ARG A 171 32.75 -38.55 -10.74
C ARG A 171 34.24 -38.28 -10.55
N ALA A 172 34.87 -39.15 -9.77
CA ALA A 172 36.32 -39.21 -9.64
C ALA A 172 36.98 -39.56 -10.98
N ALA A 173 38.03 -38.82 -11.34
CA ALA A 173 39.07 -39.28 -12.26
C ALA A 173 40.42 -38.78 -11.73
N ALA A 174 41.32 -39.73 -11.55
CA ALA A 174 42.60 -39.61 -10.89
C ALA A 174 43.74 -39.23 -11.86
N THR A 175 44.61 -38.34 -11.38
CA THR A 175 46.09 -38.38 -11.38
C THR A 175 46.91 -38.47 -12.68
N ALA A 176 47.72 -37.43 -12.93
CA ALA A 176 49.20 -37.49 -13.09
C ALA A 176 49.78 -36.04 -13.03
N CYS A 177 50.61 -35.68 -12.04
CA CYS A 177 52.09 -35.60 -12.08
C CYS A 177 52.61 -34.68 -13.22
N SER A 178 53.30 -33.54 -13.03
CA SER A 178 54.60 -33.35 -12.34
C SER A 178 54.86 -31.86 -11.98
N ALA A 179 55.74 -31.62 -11.00
CA ALA A 179 56.24 -30.31 -10.51
C ALA A 179 57.63 -29.94 -11.14
N PRO A 180 58.42 -28.98 -10.60
CA PRO A 180 58.30 -27.52 -10.69
C PRO A 180 59.57 -26.83 -11.28
N THR A 181 59.54 -25.53 -11.61
CA THR A 181 60.77 -24.73 -11.78
C THR A 181 60.58 -23.26 -11.34
N ARG A 182 61.64 -22.72 -10.71
CA ARG A 182 61.80 -21.51 -9.89
C ARG A 182 61.83 -20.17 -10.65
N ALA A 183 61.61 -19.10 -9.85
CA ALA A 183 62.19 -17.74 -9.90
C ALA A 183 61.79 -16.82 -11.09
N GLY A 184 61.54 -15.52 -10.95
CA GLY A 184 61.63 -14.55 -9.86
C GLY A 184 60.87 -13.26 -10.24
N PRO A 185 60.92 -12.18 -9.44
CA PRO A 185 59.98 -11.04 -9.51
C PRO A 185 60.48 -9.91 -10.42
N LEU A 186 59.60 -8.99 -10.86
CA LEU A 186 59.92 -7.56 -11.04
C LEU A 186 58.71 -6.69 -11.48
N ARG A 187 58.53 -5.61 -10.72
CA ARG A 187 58.10 -4.25 -11.08
C ARG A 187 56.66 -3.98 -11.59
N ALA A 188 55.91 -3.34 -10.69
CA ALA A 188 55.42 -1.96 -10.78
C ALA A 188 55.25 -1.35 -12.18
N GLN A 189 54.04 -0.84 -12.46
CA GLN A 189 53.87 0.46 -13.09
C GLN A 189 52.53 1.10 -12.72
N ARG A 190 52.62 2.40 -12.47
CA ARG A 190 51.59 3.34 -12.02
C ARG A 190 50.72 3.72 -13.21
N HIS A 191 49.41 3.79 -13.02
CA HIS A 191 48.54 4.55 -13.93
C HIS A 191 47.66 5.53 -13.15
N THR A 192 47.97 6.80 -13.33
CA THR A 192 47.04 7.95 -13.31
C THR A 192 47.10 8.51 -14.73
N PRO A 193 45.99 8.90 -15.37
CA PRO A 193 45.46 10.28 -15.27
C PRO A 193 43.90 10.26 -15.45
N ALA A 194 43.11 11.32 -15.55
CA ALA A 194 43.20 12.78 -15.50
C ALA A 194 41.79 13.28 -15.12
N ARG A 195 41.74 14.42 -14.43
CA ARG A 195 40.55 15.27 -14.32
C ARG A 195 40.38 16.04 -15.62
N THR A 196 39.15 16.15 -16.11
CA THR A 196 38.76 17.25 -17.02
C THR A 196 37.38 17.75 -16.63
N ARG A 197 37.33 19.02 -16.21
CA ARG A 197 36.11 19.79 -15.95
C ARG A 197 35.50 20.20 -17.29
N CYS A 198 34.18 20.05 -17.44
CA CYS A 198 33.41 20.75 -18.46
C CYS A 198 32.66 21.93 -17.80
N ALA A 199 32.77 23.10 -18.43
CA ALA A 199 31.96 24.29 -18.17
C ALA A 199 30.75 24.31 -19.14
N PRO A 200 29.60 24.91 -18.77
CA PRO A 200 28.50 25.16 -19.71
C PRO A 200 28.58 26.58 -20.33
N PRO A 201 28.11 26.78 -21.58
CA PRO A 201 27.97 28.11 -22.18
C PRO A 201 26.51 28.61 -22.23
N GLY A 202 26.35 29.94 -22.13
CA GLY A 202 25.22 30.73 -22.66
C GLY A 202 24.00 30.82 -21.74
N GLY A 203 23.50 31.98 -21.30
CA GLY A 203 23.60 33.33 -21.85
C GLY A 203 22.52 33.56 -22.91
N ARG A 204 21.42 34.23 -22.54
CA ARG A 204 20.59 35.09 -23.40
C ARG A 204 19.76 36.04 -22.52
N ALA A 205 19.91 37.32 -22.81
CA ALA A 205 18.98 38.40 -22.49
C ALA A 205 17.75 38.31 -23.41
#